data_AF-A0A536CM64-F1
#
_entry.id   AF-A0A536CM64-F1
#
_cell.length_a   1.000
_cell.length_b   1.000
_cell.length_c   1.000
_cell.angle_alpha   90.00
_cell.angle_beta   90.00
_cell.angle_gamma   90.00
#
_symmetry.space_group_name_H-M   'P 1'
#
loop_
_entity.id
_entity.type
_entity.pdbx_description
1 polymer ?
#
loop_
_entity_poly.entity_id
_entity_poly.type
_entity_poly.pdbx_seq_one_letter_code
_entity_poly.pdbx_strand_id
1 'polypeptide(L)'
;MGLDAEGYGFPEHERTLARLMSDVRVMGPAGVERAAEGWDRYAGKAGLASFHEAERAATHAVEQHERGAAWDTFRSSLFGLTESGEALVSWKAEHGDIGHKAEDAAFGAALALVAGNLIKPEQFATLVRPMAEALPWLLPDEGP
;
A
#
# COMPACT_ATOMS: atom_id res chain seq x y z
N MET A 1 38.76 -14.75 -16.11
CA MET A 1 38.06 -13.66 -16.82
C MET A 1 36.85 -13.34 -15.96
N GLY A 2 37.04 -12.44 -14.99
CA GLY A 2 36.00 -12.02 -14.07
C GLY A 2 35.16 -10.94 -14.74
N LEU A 3 33.84 -11.12 -14.72
CA LEU A 3 32.88 -10.07 -14.99
C LEU A 3 32.07 -9.92 -13.71
N ASP A 4 32.57 -9.04 -12.85
CA ASP A 4 31.75 -8.28 -11.92
C ASP A 4 30.76 -7.46 -12.75
N ALA A 5 29.47 -7.77 -12.63
CA ALA A 5 28.37 -6.98 -13.17
C ALA A 5 27.19 -7.05 -12.18
N GLU A 6 27.36 -6.30 -11.11
CA GLU A 6 26.35 -5.40 -10.52
C GLU A 6 25.01 -6.00 -10.10
N GLY A 7 24.89 -6.21 -8.78
CA GLY A 7 23.63 -6.46 -8.08
C GLY A 7 22.67 -5.26 -8.10
N TYR A 8 22.11 -4.96 -9.27
CA TYR A 8 20.97 -4.06 -9.43
C TYR A 8 19.67 -4.86 -9.49
N GLY A 9 19.32 -5.46 -8.35
CA GLY A 9 17.97 -5.95 -8.12
C GLY A 9 17.48 -5.30 -6.85
N PHE A 10 16.72 -4.20 -6.97
CA PHE A 10 15.90 -3.72 -5.85
C PHE A 10 15.18 -4.93 -5.24
N PRO A 11 15.34 -5.25 -3.94
CA PRO A 11 14.61 -6.33 -3.30
C PRO A 11 13.12 -6.25 -3.67
N GLU A 12 12.48 -7.41 -3.87
CA GLU A 12 11.19 -7.53 -4.54
C GLU A 12 10.10 -6.57 -3.99
N HIS A 13 10.15 -6.28 -2.69
CA HIS A 13 9.27 -5.31 -2.03
C HIS A 13 9.38 -3.88 -2.59
N GLU A 14 10.59 -3.42 -2.92
CA GLU A 14 10.81 -2.09 -3.51
C GLU A 14 10.24 -2.01 -4.93
N ARG A 15 10.33 -3.09 -5.71
CA ARG A 15 9.72 -3.16 -7.05
C ARG A 15 8.20 -3.13 -6.99
N THR A 16 7.60 -3.90 -6.08
CA THR A 16 6.15 -3.89 -5.89
C THR A 16 5.64 -2.57 -5.32
N LEU A 17 6.40 -1.93 -4.44
CA LEU A 17 6.06 -0.62 -3.90
C LEU A 17 6.14 0.49 -4.95
N ALA A 18 7.19 0.49 -5.79
CA ALA A 18 7.31 1.40 -6.91
C ALA A 18 6.16 1.25 -7.91
N ARG A 19 5.74 0.01 -8.18
CA ARG A 19 4.55 -0.28 -9.00
C ARG A 19 3.28 0.30 -8.36
N LEU A 20 3.06 0.07 -7.06
CA LEU A 20 1.91 0.63 -6.35
C LEU A 20 1.85 2.16 -6.49
N MET A 21 2.97 2.84 -6.26
CA MET A 21 3.04 4.31 -6.40
C MET A 21 2.72 4.77 -7.83
N SER A 22 3.24 4.07 -8.84
CA SER A 22 2.95 4.36 -10.25
C SER A 22 1.47 4.19 -10.57
N ASP A 23 0.86 3.09 -10.13
CA ASP A 23 -0.54 2.76 -10.40
C ASP A 23 -1.49 3.73 -9.69
N VAL A 24 -1.20 4.07 -8.43
CA VAL A 24 -1.96 5.05 -7.64
C VAL A 24 -1.93 6.43 -8.30
N ARG A 25 -0.77 6.87 -8.80
CA ARG A 25 -0.62 8.20 -9.42
C ARG A 25 -1.48 8.40 -10.67
N VAL A 26 -1.71 7.34 -11.43
CA VAL A 26 -2.50 7.38 -12.67
C VAL A 26 -3.93 6.87 -12.47
N MET A 27 -4.30 6.57 -11.23
CA MET A 27 -5.61 6.04 -10.90
C MET A 27 -6.69 7.11 -11.10
N GLY A 28 -7.63 6.84 -12.00
CA GLY A 28 -8.80 7.69 -12.20
C GLY A 28 -9.91 7.46 -11.15
N PRO A 29 -10.99 8.26 -11.19
CA PRO A 29 -12.07 8.22 -10.19
C PRO A 29 -12.69 6.84 -9.97
N ALA A 30 -12.89 6.05 -11.02
CA ALA A 30 -13.43 4.68 -10.91
C ALA A 30 -12.49 3.72 -10.18
N GLY A 31 -11.18 3.97 -10.17
CA GLY A 31 -10.23 3.21 -9.35
C GLY A 31 -10.33 3.62 -7.88
N VAL A 32 -10.43 4.92 -7.60
CA VAL A 32 -10.63 5.47 -6.26
C VAL A 32 -11.92 4.93 -5.64
N GLU A 33 -13.02 4.94 -6.38
CA GLU A 33 -14.31 4.38 -5.94
C GLU A 33 -14.18 2.88 -5.60
N ARG A 34 -13.55 2.07 -6.45
CA ARG A 34 -13.34 0.64 -6.17
C ARG A 34 -12.48 0.40 -4.93
N ALA A 35 -11.43 1.21 -4.72
CA ALA A 35 -10.62 1.12 -3.50
C ALA A 35 -11.43 1.47 -2.25
N ALA A 36 -12.29 2.50 -2.33
CA ALA A 36 -13.19 2.88 -1.24
C ALA A 36 -14.26 1.82 -0.96
N GLU A 37 -14.83 1.20 -1.99
CA GLU A 37 -15.76 0.07 -1.86
C GLU A 37 -15.07 -1.14 -1.22
N GLY A 38 -13.84 -1.45 -1.65
CA GLY A 38 -13.00 -2.48 -1.04
C GLY A 38 -12.72 -2.19 0.44
N TRP A 39 -12.47 -0.93 0.78
CA TRP A 39 -12.35 -0.51 2.17
C TRP A 39 -13.62 -0.82 2.95
N ASP A 40 -14.78 -0.32 2.52
CA ASP A 40 -16.05 -0.55 3.21
C ASP A 40 -16.37 -2.05 3.36
N ARG A 41 -16.03 -2.86 2.35
CA ARG A 41 -16.28 -4.30 2.32
C ARG A 41 -15.38 -5.12 3.24
N TYR A 42 -14.09 -4.79 3.33
CA TYR A 42 -13.11 -5.66 4.00
C TYR A 42 -12.42 -5.04 5.21
N ALA A 43 -12.28 -3.71 5.27
CA ALA A 43 -11.58 -3.00 6.33
C ALA A 43 -12.49 -2.05 7.13
N GLY A 44 -13.70 -1.79 6.65
CA GLY A 44 -14.74 -1.04 7.34
C GLY A 44 -15.22 -1.75 8.61
N LYS A 45 -16.35 -1.31 9.18
CA LYS A 45 -16.80 -1.70 10.54
C LYS A 45 -16.69 -3.18 10.90
N ALA A 46 -16.96 -4.10 9.97
CA ALA A 46 -16.90 -5.54 10.21
C ALA A 46 -15.46 -6.10 10.23
N GLY A 47 -14.53 -5.53 9.45
CA GLY A 47 -13.15 -5.99 9.32
C GLY A 47 -12.11 -5.11 10.03
N LEU A 48 -12.53 -3.96 10.56
CA LEU A 48 -11.63 -2.94 11.14
C LEU A 48 -10.72 -3.49 12.25
N ALA A 49 -11.23 -4.39 13.09
CA ALA A 49 -10.42 -5.00 14.15
C ALA A 49 -9.27 -5.84 13.59
N SER A 50 -9.58 -6.70 12.61
CA SER A 50 -8.57 -7.54 11.93
C SER A 50 -7.58 -6.69 11.14
N PHE A 51 -8.06 -5.62 10.51
CA PHE A 51 -7.21 -4.66 9.80
C PHE A 51 -6.21 -3.99 10.75
N HIS A 52 -6.66 -3.44 11.89
CA HIS A 52 -5.77 -2.82 12.87
C HIS A 52 -4.80 -3.78 13.55
N GLU A 53 -5.19 -5.05 13.74
CA GLU A 53 -4.25 -6.07 14.22
C GLU A 53 -3.16 -6.35 13.19
N ALA A 54 -3.51 -6.47 11.90
CA ALA A 54 -2.54 -6.64 10.82
C ALA A 54 -1.63 -5.41 10.65
N GLU A 55 -2.20 -4.21 10.74
CA GLU A 55 -1.48 -2.93 10.69
C GLU A 55 -0.46 -2.80 11.81
N ARG A 56 -0.85 -3.14 13.05
CA ARG A 56 0.06 -3.16 14.20
C ARG A 56 1.18 -4.16 14.01
N ALA A 57 0.87 -5.38 13.54
CA ALA A 57 1.88 -6.40 13.28
C ALA A 57 2.88 -5.96 12.21
N ALA A 58 2.39 -5.36 11.11
CA ALA A 58 3.23 -4.86 10.02
C ALA A 58 4.11 -3.70 10.45
N THR A 59 3.55 -2.71 11.13
CA THR A 59 4.31 -1.56 11.67
C THR A 59 5.42 -2.04 12.60
N HIS A 60 5.08 -2.91 13.55
CA HIS A 60 6.04 -3.46 14.49
C HIS A 60 7.18 -4.23 13.80
N ALA A 61 6.85 -5.02 12.78
CA ALA A 61 7.84 -5.79 12.04
C ALA A 61 8.76 -4.88 11.21
N VAL A 62 8.22 -3.82 10.60
CA VAL A 62 9.01 -2.82 9.86
C VAL A 62 9.99 -2.09 10.80
N GLU A 63 9.54 -1.72 11.99
CA GLU A 63 10.36 -1.07 13.02
C GLU A 63 11.50 -1.98 13.52
N GLN A 64 11.23 -3.26 13.79
CA GLN A 64 12.23 -4.19 14.30
C GLN A 64 13.33 -4.57 13.29
N HIS A 65 13.04 -4.47 12.00
CA HIS A 65 13.92 -4.98 10.93
C HIS A 65 14.61 -3.87 10.12
N GLU A 66 14.75 -2.68 10.70
CA GLU A 66 15.39 -1.50 10.08
C GLU A 66 14.77 -1.06 8.74
N ARG A 67 13.54 -1.53 8.44
CA ARG A 67 12.76 -1.08 7.27
C ARG A 67 12.05 0.25 7.53
N GLY A 68 12.18 0.80 8.74
CA GLY A 68 11.59 2.08 9.16
C GLY A 68 11.95 3.23 8.22
N ALA A 69 13.20 3.34 7.75
CA ALA A 69 13.60 4.40 6.84
C ALA A 69 12.92 4.31 5.45
N ALA A 70 12.73 3.09 4.94
CA ALA A 70 12.00 2.85 3.69
C ALA A 70 10.50 3.19 3.85
N TRP A 71 9.94 2.84 5.01
CA TRP A 71 8.57 3.18 5.37
C TRP A 71 8.35 4.69 5.55
N ASP A 72 9.24 5.39 6.23
CA ASP A 72 9.18 6.84 6.42
C ASP A 72 9.32 7.58 5.08
N THR A 73 10.24 7.14 4.22
CA THR A 73 10.41 7.69 2.87
C THR A 73 9.13 7.51 2.05
N PHE A 74 8.52 6.35 2.14
CA PHE A 74 7.25 6.06 1.47
C PHE A 74 6.11 6.92 2.02
N ARG A 75 5.95 6.99 3.35
CA ARG A 75 4.90 7.79 3.99
C ARG A 75 5.02 9.27 3.62
N SER A 76 6.26 9.77 3.58
CA SER A 76 6.56 11.13 3.12
C SER A 76 6.26 11.33 1.63
N SER A 77 6.49 10.32 0.79
CA SER A 77 6.18 10.42 -0.65
C SER A 77 4.68 10.30 -0.94
N LEU A 78 3.96 9.45 -0.20
CA LEU A 78 2.53 9.20 -0.41
C LEU A 78 1.66 10.34 0.14
N PHE A 79 1.95 10.82 1.35
CA PHE A 79 1.15 11.81 2.07
C PHE A 79 1.84 13.17 2.25
N GLY A 80 3.14 13.26 1.97
CA GLY A 80 3.86 14.52 2.02
C GLY A 80 3.71 15.30 0.72
N LEU A 81 3.76 16.62 0.87
CA LEU A 81 3.98 17.56 -0.22
C LEU A 81 5.29 17.16 -0.91
N THR A 82 5.21 16.72 -2.16
CA THR A 82 6.40 16.73 -3.03
C THR A 82 6.97 18.15 -3.08
N GLU A 83 8.22 18.34 -3.55
CA GLU A 83 8.76 19.71 -3.78
C GLU A 83 7.88 20.54 -4.74
N SER A 84 6.92 19.91 -5.43
CA SER A 84 5.91 20.54 -6.29
C SER A 84 4.63 20.99 -5.54
N GLY A 85 4.50 20.70 -4.26
CA GLY A 85 3.36 21.12 -3.44
C GLY A 85 2.09 20.26 -3.58
N GLU A 86 2.19 19.08 -4.18
CA GLU A 86 1.06 18.15 -4.33
C GLU A 86 1.43 16.79 -3.72
N ALA A 87 0.54 16.25 -2.87
CA ALA A 87 0.63 14.87 -2.40
C ALA A 87 0.31 13.92 -3.56
N LEU A 88 0.98 12.76 -3.63
CA LEU A 88 0.67 11.74 -4.65
C LEU A 88 -0.78 11.25 -4.58
N VAL A 89 -1.39 11.35 -3.40
CA VAL A 89 -2.79 11.07 -3.16
C VAL A 89 -3.38 12.25 -2.38
N SER A 90 -4.19 13.06 -3.05
CA SER A 90 -5.06 14.04 -2.41
C SER A 90 -6.53 13.72 -2.71
N TRP A 91 -6.85 12.43 -2.85
CA TRP A 91 -8.20 11.99 -3.17
C TRP A 91 -9.20 12.45 -2.13
N LYS A 92 -8.81 12.57 -0.86
CA LYS A 92 -9.69 13.16 0.15
C LYS A 92 -10.04 14.62 -0.16
N ALA A 93 -9.09 15.42 -0.64
CA ALA A 93 -9.36 16.80 -1.03
C ALA A 93 -10.23 16.87 -2.30
N GLU A 94 -10.09 15.90 -3.21
CA GLU A 94 -10.82 15.85 -4.49
C GLU A 94 -12.22 15.21 -4.37
N HIS A 95 -12.37 14.22 -3.49
CA HIS A 95 -13.52 13.29 -3.45
C HIS A 95 -14.14 13.12 -2.06
N GLY A 96 -13.66 13.82 -1.03
CA GLY A 96 -14.22 13.76 0.33
C GLY A 96 -14.05 12.40 1.00
N ASP A 97 -15.12 11.86 1.57
CA ASP A 97 -15.11 10.60 2.33
C ASP A 97 -14.69 9.38 1.48
N ILE A 98 -15.08 9.35 0.20
CA ILE A 98 -14.68 8.30 -0.75
C ILE A 98 -13.15 8.31 -0.90
N GLY A 99 -12.59 9.50 -1.09
CA GLY A 99 -11.14 9.66 -1.18
C GLY A 99 -10.40 9.25 0.09
N HIS A 100 -10.97 9.55 1.26
CA HIS A 100 -10.39 9.15 2.54
C HIS A 100 -10.29 7.62 2.69
N LYS A 101 -11.35 6.89 2.30
CA LYS A 101 -11.35 5.42 2.33
C LYS A 101 -10.36 4.82 1.34
N ALA A 102 -10.25 5.40 0.14
CA ALA A 102 -9.28 4.98 -0.86
C ALA A 102 -7.83 5.25 -0.40
N GLU A 103 -7.59 6.35 0.30
CA GLU A 103 -6.30 6.64 0.94
C GLU A 103 -5.96 5.60 2.00
N ASP A 104 -6.91 5.22 2.87
CA ASP A 104 -6.69 4.19 3.89
C ASP A 104 -6.41 2.81 3.27
N ALA A 105 -7.09 2.47 2.17
CA ALA A 105 -6.81 1.26 1.39
C ALA A 105 -5.39 1.27 0.79
N ALA A 106 -4.99 2.38 0.17
CA ALA A 106 -3.65 2.55 -0.40
C ALA A 106 -2.56 2.47 0.68
N PHE A 107 -2.81 3.03 1.86
CA PHE A 107 -1.93 2.96 3.02
C PHE A 107 -1.69 1.53 3.48
N GLY A 108 -2.77 0.77 3.72
CA GLY A 108 -2.70 -0.63 4.13
C GLY A 108 -1.91 -1.47 3.14
N ALA A 109 -2.19 -1.30 1.85
CA ALA A 109 -1.48 -2.02 0.80
C ALA A 109 0.02 -1.73 0.80
N ALA A 110 0.41 -0.47 0.95
CA ALA A 110 1.81 -0.11 0.99
C ALA A 110 2.54 -0.65 2.23
N LEU A 111 1.91 -0.56 3.39
CA LEU A 111 2.46 -1.10 4.64
C LEU A 111 2.69 -2.61 4.51
N ALA A 112 1.73 -3.33 3.92
CA ALA A 112 1.86 -4.75 3.66
C ALA A 112 3.01 -5.08 2.70
N LEU A 113 3.20 -4.30 1.63
CA LEU A 113 4.32 -4.49 0.70
C LEU A 113 5.68 -4.25 1.36
N VAL A 114 5.80 -3.23 2.21
CA VAL A 114 7.04 -2.94 2.97
C VAL A 114 7.32 -4.02 4.01
N ALA A 115 6.29 -4.47 4.73
CA ALA A 115 6.42 -5.58 5.68
C ALA A 115 6.74 -6.89 4.94
N GLY A 116 6.13 -7.14 3.79
CA GLY A 116 6.36 -8.29 2.93
C GLY A 116 6.29 -9.61 3.70
N ASN A 117 7.38 -10.37 3.70
CA ASN A 117 7.50 -11.64 4.38
C ASN A 117 7.69 -11.57 5.91
N LEU A 118 7.69 -10.36 6.51
CA LEU A 118 7.83 -10.18 7.95
C LEU A 118 6.50 -10.38 8.71
N ILE A 119 5.38 -10.37 7.99
CA ILE A 119 4.05 -10.61 8.54
C ILE A 119 3.47 -11.91 7.98
N LYS A 120 2.43 -12.42 8.65
CA LYS A 120 1.76 -13.63 8.19
C LYS A 120 1.03 -13.38 6.86
N PRO A 121 0.91 -14.39 5.97
CA PRO A 121 0.18 -14.24 4.71
C PRO A 121 -1.25 -13.71 4.89
N GLU A 122 -1.94 -14.09 5.97
CA GLU A 122 -3.31 -13.63 6.24
C GLU A 122 -3.34 -12.14 6.64
N GLN A 123 -2.32 -11.66 7.35
CA GLN A 123 -2.18 -10.25 7.71
C GLN A 123 -1.86 -9.42 6.46
N PHE A 124 -0.97 -9.91 5.60
CA PHE A 124 -0.68 -9.30 4.31
C PHE A 124 -1.96 -9.19 3.48
N ALA A 125 -2.68 -10.29 3.29
CA ALA A 125 -3.94 -10.32 2.54
C ALA A 125 -4.97 -9.35 3.12
N THR A 126 -5.12 -9.32 4.46
CA THR A 126 -6.04 -8.39 5.14
C THR A 126 -5.76 -6.93 4.79
N LEU A 127 -4.48 -6.54 4.72
CA LEU A 127 -4.07 -5.16 4.47
C LEU A 127 -4.18 -4.76 3.00
N VAL A 128 -3.86 -5.66 2.06
CA VAL A 128 -3.90 -5.33 0.61
C VAL A 128 -5.29 -5.48 -0.01
N ARG A 129 -6.17 -6.29 0.59
CA ARG A 129 -7.46 -6.68 -0.02
C ARG A 129 -8.37 -5.50 -0.38
N PRO A 130 -8.51 -4.43 0.43
CA PRO A 130 -9.24 -3.24 0.01
C PRO A 130 -8.74 -2.64 -1.30
N MET A 131 -7.42 -2.51 -1.45
CA MET A 131 -6.80 -1.93 -2.64
C MET A 131 -6.79 -2.89 -3.83
N ALA A 132 -6.87 -4.20 -3.58
CA ALA A 132 -6.91 -5.22 -4.63
C ALA A 132 -8.16 -5.10 -5.52
N GLU A 133 -9.27 -4.57 -5.00
CA GLU A 133 -10.48 -4.26 -5.79
C GLU A 133 -10.20 -3.25 -6.91
N ALA A 134 -9.27 -2.31 -6.69
CA ALA A 134 -8.80 -1.37 -7.70
C ALA A 134 -7.60 -1.91 -8.51
N LEU A 135 -6.68 -2.62 -7.83
CA LEU A 135 -5.41 -3.13 -8.36
C LEU A 135 -5.29 -4.65 -8.13
N PRO A 136 -5.86 -5.50 -9.02
CA PRO A 136 -5.96 -6.95 -8.80
C PRO A 136 -4.62 -7.68 -8.65
N TRP A 137 -3.52 -7.09 -9.11
CA TRP A 137 -2.19 -7.69 -9.00
C TRP A 137 -1.70 -7.82 -7.54
N LEU A 138 -2.32 -7.12 -6.59
CA LEU A 138 -2.02 -7.24 -5.16
C LEU A 138 -2.44 -8.60 -4.57
N LEU A 139 -3.49 -9.22 -5.12
CA LEU A 139 -4.00 -10.55 -4.74
C LEU A 139 -4.37 -11.34 -6.00
N PRO A 140 -3.38 -11.82 -6.77
CA PRO A 140 -3.63 -12.47 -8.07
C PRO A 140 -4.42 -13.78 -7.94
N ASP A 141 -4.34 -14.44 -6.79
CA ASP A 141 -5.01 -15.73 -6.54
C ASP A 141 -6.49 -15.60 -6.16
N GLU A 142 -6.97 -14.38 -5.86
CA GLU A 142 -8.37 -14.17 -5.45
C GLU A 142 -9.32 -13.84 -6.61
N GLY A 143 -8.80 -13.47 -7.80
CA GLY A 143 -9.61 -13.12 -8.98
C GLY A 143 -10.51 -11.89 -8.76
N PRO A 144 -10.97 -11.22 -9.84
CA PRO A 144 -11.99 -10.18 -9.74
C PRO A 144 -13.39 -10.74 -9.44
#